data_AF-A0A919K6U9-F1
#
_entry.id   AF-A0A919K6U9-F1
#
_cell.length_a   1.000
_cell.length_b   1.000
_cell.length_c   1.000
_cell.angle_alpha   90.00
_cell.angle_beta   90.00
_cell.angle_gamma   90.00
#
_symmetry.space_group_name_H-M   'P 1'
#
loop_
_entity.id
_entity.type
_entity.pdbx_description
1 polymer ?
#
loop_
_entity_poly.entity_id
_entity_poly.type
_entity_poly.pdbx_seq_one_letter_code
_entity_poly.pdbx_strand_id
1 'polypeptide(L)'
;MLDNPPKNRRRRLGVVALTALTTAALGAVGVTVANQASAASIDTNAYYVLQNANSGKVLEVYNFSTADGAKLNQWARNDGDWQQFKFLDMGSGFYRLQVKHSGKVVNISGSSTADGAQAVVSNGDRNAYSQYWSIQDISGNIQLINRNSGKALEIFEWSTADGGNAVQYADINGANQQWKLIKIGSSSGGGSGGGTTGPNAPWPSETGSVKVSSTTSVSGTFDGGLKRYYGIGDGGQSESQDPMFKLANGATLQNVIIGAPAGDGVHCDGSCTLRNVWWLDVGEDAATFRGSGSPTFLVDGGGARSATDKVFQHNGAGTLTIQNFQVSNFGKLYRSCGNCSTQYKRTVIIKNTKLTAPGSSVAGINTNYGDTATFSGIIIVGDSSKKISICDRFTGNNSGNEPTKTGSGADGTYCKYSSSDITYQ
;
A
#
# COMPACT_ATOMS: atom_id res chain seq x y z
N MET A 1 0.65 -36.78 69.22
CA MET A 1 1.64 -37.83 69.48
C MET A 1 0.85 -39.10 69.76
N LEU A 2 0.95 -40.12 68.90
CA LEU A 2 0.33 -41.46 69.05
C LEU A 2 -1.23 -41.46 68.99
N ASP A 3 -1.95 -42.45 68.45
CA ASP A 3 -1.58 -43.65 67.70
C ASP A 3 -2.74 -44.13 66.78
N ASN A 4 -2.42 -44.98 65.80
CA ASN A 4 -3.37 -45.77 64.98
C ASN A 4 -2.61 -47.03 64.47
N PRO A 5 -3.24 -48.16 64.04
CA PRO A 5 -4.65 -48.56 64.12
C PRO A 5 -4.86 -49.80 65.05
N PRO A 6 -4.65 -51.10 64.70
CA PRO A 6 -5.04 -51.93 63.54
C PRO A 6 -6.04 -53.08 63.88
N LYS A 7 -6.86 -53.54 62.91
CA LYS A 7 -6.83 -54.95 62.39
C LYS A 7 -7.88 -55.33 61.33
N ASN A 8 -7.39 -56.13 60.37
CA ASN A 8 -8.13 -56.71 59.23
C ASN A 8 -9.11 -57.84 59.61
N ARG A 9 -10.14 -58.05 58.78
CA ARG A 9 -10.61 -59.40 58.40
C ARG A 9 -10.78 -59.52 56.88
N ARG A 10 -10.22 -60.58 56.29
CA ARG A 10 -10.34 -60.96 54.87
C ARG A 10 -11.36 -62.09 54.69
N ARG A 11 -12.16 -62.06 53.62
CA ARG A 11 -12.71 -63.20 52.83
C ARG A 11 -13.43 -62.57 51.62
N ARG A 12 -12.88 -62.62 50.40
CA ARG A 12 -12.78 -63.73 49.41
C ARG A 12 -13.97 -63.76 48.43
N LEU A 13 -13.63 -63.44 47.17
CA LEU A 13 -14.21 -63.85 45.88
C LEU A 13 -15.73 -63.76 45.63
N GLY A 14 -16.07 -63.13 44.51
CA GLY A 14 -17.39 -63.17 43.88
C GLY A 14 -17.42 -62.30 42.62
N VAL A 15 -16.75 -62.71 41.54
CA VAL A 15 -16.89 -62.04 40.23
C VAL A 15 -18.15 -62.58 39.55
N VAL A 16 -19.14 -61.72 39.37
CA VAL A 16 -20.21 -61.91 38.39
C VAL A 16 -20.42 -60.57 37.70
N ALA A 17 -20.13 -60.52 36.41
CA ALA A 17 -20.52 -59.40 35.55
C ALA A 17 -21.83 -59.76 34.86
N LEU A 18 -22.81 -58.85 34.87
CA LEU A 18 -23.73 -58.73 33.74
C LEU A 18 -24.26 -57.28 33.62
N THR A 19 -24.13 -56.79 32.39
CA THR A 19 -24.55 -55.51 31.82
C THR A 19 -25.82 -54.84 32.36
N ALA A 20 -25.74 -53.54 32.65
CA ALA A 20 -26.88 -52.64 32.67
C ALA A 20 -26.75 -51.63 31.52
N LEU A 21 -27.79 -51.49 30.68
CA LEU A 21 -27.87 -50.40 29.70
C LEU A 21 -28.16 -49.08 30.43
N THR A 22 -27.31 -48.08 30.25
CA THR A 22 -27.62 -46.69 30.60
C THR A 22 -27.79 -45.87 29.34
N THR A 23 -29.00 -45.31 29.14
CA THR A 23 -29.28 -44.34 28.09
C THR A 23 -28.57 -43.02 28.42
N ALA A 24 -27.45 -42.76 27.78
CA ALA A 24 -26.77 -41.47 27.87
C ALA A 24 -27.52 -40.44 27.02
N ALA A 25 -28.24 -39.52 27.68
CA ALA A 25 -28.79 -38.34 27.03
C ALA A 25 -27.64 -37.39 26.64
N LEU A 26 -27.23 -37.45 25.38
CA LEU A 26 -26.28 -36.51 24.79
C LEU A 26 -26.93 -35.13 24.65
N GLY A 27 -26.86 -34.34 25.73
CA GLY A 27 -27.10 -32.91 25.67
C GLY A 27 -26.05 -32.28 24.76
N ALA A 28 -26.45 -31.92 23.54
CA ALA A 28 -25.58 -31.22 22.60
C ALA A 28 -25.29 -29.81 23.13
N VAL A 29 -24.19 -29.66 23.87
CA VAL A 29 -23.60 -28.36 24.14
C VAL A 29 -23.17 -27.81 22.79
N GLY A 30 -23.97 -26.87 22.26
CA GLY A 30 -23.64 -26.11 21.07
C GLY A 30 -22.43 -25.25 21.37
N VAL A 31 -21.23 -25.79 21.18
CA VAL A 31 -19.99 -25.03 21.16
C VAL A 31 -20.08 -24.12 19.94
N THR A 32 -20.55 -22.89 20.16
CA THR A 32 -20.37 -21.81 19.21
C THR A 32 -18.87 -21.58 19.12
N VAL A 33 -18.22 -22.21 18.14
CA VAL A 33 -16.91 -21.78 17.68
C VAL A 33 -17.07 -20.34 17.22
N ALA A 34 -16.67 -19.41 18.08
CA ALA A 34 -16.51 -18.03 17.67
C ALA A 34 -15.54 -18.04 16.49
N ASN A 35 -15.98 -17.55 15.34
CA ASN A 35 -15.07 -17.30 14.22
C ASN A 35 -14.00 -16.36 14.76
N GLN A 36 -12.79 -16.87 14.99
CA GLN A 36 -11.64 -16.00 15.23
C GLN A 36 -11.51 -15.17 13.96
N ALA A 37 -11.73 -13.86 14.10
CA ALA A 37 -11.40 -12.93 13.04
C ALA A 37 -9.93 -13.16 12.69
N SER A 38 -9.64 -13.33 11.40
CA SER A 38 -8.24 -13.40 10.98
C SER A 38 -7.59 -12.10 11.39
N ALA A 39 -6.64 -12.17 12.32
CA ALA A 39 -5.67 -11.11 12.52
C ALA A 39 -5.09 -10.74 11.15
N ALA A 40 -4.90 -9.44 10.90
CA ALA A 40 -4.23 -9.02 9.68
C ALA A 40 -2.78 -9.49 9.77
N SER A 41 -2.43 -10.55 9.03
CA SER A 41 -1.11 -11.17 9.14
C SER A 41 -0.02 -10.15 8.85
N ILE A 42 0.77 -9.79 9.87
CA ILE A 42 1.85 -8.83 9.71
C ILE A 42 2.91 -9.45 8.81
N ASP A 43 3.10 -8.85 7.63
CA ASP A 43 4.22 -9.15 6.76
C ASP A 43 5.51 -8.68 7.42
N THR A 44 6.23 -9.63 8.03
CA THR A 44 7.50 -9.44 8.73
C THR A 44 8.67 -9.13 7.80
N ASN A 45 8.47 -9.13 6.48
CA ASN A 45 9.47 -8.65 5.52
C ASN A 45 9.37 -7.14 5.28
N ALA A 46 8.23 -6.52 5.58
CA ALA A 46 7.93 -5.13 5.30
C ALA A 46 8.26 -4.17 6.46
N TYR A 47 8.33 -2.88 6.12
CA TYR A 47 8.33 -1.78 7.08
C TYR A 47 6.93 -1.20 7.21
N TYR A 48 6.64 -0.58 8.36
CA TYR A 48 5.38 0.08 8.66
C TYR A 48 5.65 1.43 9.33
N VAL A 49 4.85 2.42 8.99
CA VAL A 49 4.59 3.59 9.83
C VAL A 49 3.49 3.22 10.82
N LEU A 50 3.60 3.68 12.07
CA LEU A 50 2.57 3.47 13.09
C LEU A 50 1.88 4.80 13.36
N GLN A 51 0.70 4.99 12.78
CA GLN A 51 -0.09 6.22 12.97
C GLN A 51 -0.97 6.08 14.21
N ASN A 52 -0.84 7.00 15.17
CA ASN A 52 -1.67 7.05 16.36
C ASN A 52 -3.12 7.41 16.02
N ALA A 53 -4.09 6.66 16.54
CA ALA A 53 -5.50 6.83 16.17
C ALA A 53 -6.14 8.11 16.75
N ASN A 54 -5.59 8.67 17.84
CA ASN A 54 -6.06 9.93 18.42
C ASN A 54 -5.50 11.16 17.68
N SER A 55 -4.20 11.19 17.39
CA SER A 55 -3.55 12.40 16.84
C SER A 55 -3.39 12.41 15.31
N GLY A 56 -3.49 11.26 14.64
CA GLY A 56 -3.15 11.11 13.22
C GLY A 56 -1.64 11.25 12.92
N LYS A 57 -0.81 11.48 13.94
CA LYS A 57 0.66 11.56 13.86
C LYS A 57 1.29 10.19 14.01
N VAL A 58 2.58 10.08 13.72
CA VAL A 58 3.26 8.78 13.63
C VAL A 58 4.33 8.63 14.70
N LEU A 59 4.48 7.41 15.21
CA LEU A 59 5.58 7.04 16.09
C LEU A 59 6.92 7.29 15.37
N GLU A 60 7.90 7.87 16.06
CA GLU A 60 9.23 8.10 15.52
C GLU A 60 10.32 8.12 16.60
N VAL A 61 11.58 8.00 16.17
CA VAL A 61 12.75 8.22 17.04
C VAL A 61 13.12 9.70 17.07
N TYR A 62 13.13 10.29 18.27
CA TYR A 62 13.36 11.71 18.48
C TYR A 62 14.68 12.19 17.88
N ASN A 63 14.61 13.27 17.10
CA ASN A 63 15.74 13.93 16.45
C ASN A 63 16.64 12.95 15.66
N PHE A 64 16.02 11.91 15.09
CA PHE A 64 16.63 10.90 14.21
C PHE A 64 17.79 10.11 14.85
N SER A 65 17.88 10.15 16.18
CA SER A 65 19.03 9.61 16.92
C SER A 65 19.24 8.12 16.67
N THR A 66 20.49 7.69 16.60
CA THR A 66 20.92 6.30 16.45
C THR A 66 21.49 5.71 17.75
N ALA A 67 21.48 6.47 18.85
CA ALA A 67 22.00 6.07 20.15
C ALA A 67 21.06 5.09 20.89
N ASP A 68 21.62 4.26 21.77
CA ASP A 68 20.83 3.50 22.74
C ASP A 68 20.19 4.46 23.76
N GLY A 69 18.93 4.20 24.13
CA GLY A 69 18.16 5.05 25.04
C GLY A 69 17.56 6.29 24.37
N ALA A 70 17.71 6.47 23.05
CA ALA A 70 17.03 7.55 22.34
C ALA A 70 15.51 7.40 22.45
N LYS A 71 14.83 8.50 22.80
CA LYS A 71 13.39 8.52 23.08
C LYS A 71 12.56 8.30 21.82
N LEU A 72 11.39 7.70 22.01
CA LEU A 72 10.31 7.68 21.03
C LEU A 72 9.29 8.78 21.34
N ASN A 73 8.80 9.42 20.28
CA ASN A 73 7.76 10.46 20.31
C ASN A 73 6.79 10.24 19.14
N GLN A 74 5.78 11.11 19.01
CA GLN A 74 5.06 11.30 17.75
C GLN A 74 5.52 12.56 17.00
N TRP A 75 5.34 12.55 15.68
CA TRP A 75 5.47 13.72 14.82
C TRP A 75 4.58 13.60 13.58
N ALA A 76 4.39 14.71 12.85
CA ALA A 76 3.85 14.67 11.49
C ALA A 76 4.60 13.66 10.60
N ARG A 77 3.85 12.89 9.81
CA ARG A 77 4.38 11.86 8.92
C ARG A 77 5.17 12.49 7.76
N ASN A 78 6.42 12.08 7.60
CA ASN A 78 7.28 12.45 6.48
C ASN A 78 7.92 11.24 5.77
N ASP A 79 7.58 10.01 6.19
CA ASP A 79 8.14 8.75 5.69
C ASP A 79 9.68 8.64 5.80
N GLY A 80 10.33 9.44 6.66
CA GLY A 80 11.73 9.26 7.02
C GLY A 80 12.00 7.90 7.69
N ASP A 81 13.19 7.34 7.51
CA ASP A 81 13.52 5.98 7.97
C ASP A 81 13.46 5.80 9.50
N TRP A 82 13.49 6.89 10.27
CA TRP A 82 13.29 6.89 11.73
C TRP A 82 11.81 6.81 12.15
N GLN A 83 10.87 6.92 11.20
CA GLN A 83 9.43 6.70 11.37
C GLN A 83 8.98 5.30 10.87
N GLN A 84 9.92 4.47 10.37
CA GLN A 84 9.63 3.18 9.72
C GLN A 84 10.10 2.00 10.59
N PHE A 85 9.17 1.09 10.91
CA PHE A 85 9.38 -0.03 11.83
C PHE A 85 9.10 -1.37 11.14
N LYS A 86 10.03 -2.32 11.27
CA LYS A 86 9.88 -3.70 10.81
C LYS A 86 9.58 -4.62 11.99
N PHE A 87 8.57 -5.46 11.87
CA PHE A 87 8.21 -6.43 12.90
C PHE A 87 9.10 -7.67 12.76
N LEU A 88 9.92 -7.93 13.77
CA LEU A 88 10.74 -9.12 13.88
C LEU A 88 10.02 -10.14 14.76
N ASP A 89 9.57 -11.25 14.18
CA ASP A 89 8.93 -12.35 14.91
C ASP A 89 9.90 -13.01 15.90
N MET A 90 9.44 -13.17 17.14
CA MET A 90 10.17 -13.80 18.23
C MET A 90 9.54 -15.13 18.68
N GLY A 91 8.49 -15.58 17.98
CA GLY A 91 7.69 -16.75 18.33
C GLY A 91 6.61 -16.45 19.37
N SER A 92 5.65 -17.36 19.47
CA SER A 92 4.55 -17.33 20.47
C SER A 92 3.75 -16.02 20.51
N GLY A 93 3.58 -15.36 19.35
CA GLY A 93 2.78 -14.13 19.23
C GLY A 93 3.48 -12.84 19.69
N PHE A 94 4.80 -12.86 19.90
CA PHE A 94 5.57 -11.68 20.28
C PHE A 94 6.51 -11.21 19.17
N TYR A 95 6.66 -9.89 19.08
CA TYR A 95 7.51 -9.22 18.10
C TYR A 95 8.48 -8.25 18.78
N ARG A 96 9.59 -7.94 18.10
CA ARG A 96 10.37 -6.72 18.34
C ARG A 96 10.16 -5.77 17.16
N LEU A 97 9.94 -4.49 17.43
CA LEU A 97 9.75 -3.47 16.40
C LEU A 97 11.10 -2.82 16.10
N GLN A 98 11.71 -3.14 14.96
CA GLN A 98 13.02 -2.63 14.54
C GLN A 98 12.88 -1.36 13.69
N VAL A 99 13.51 -0.25 14.11
CA VAL A 99 13.53 1.00 13.35
C VAL A 99 14.50 0.89 12.17
N LYS A 100 14.07 1.32 10.99
CA LYS A 100 14.80 1.13 9.73
C LYS A 100 16.15 1.84 9.69
N HIS A 101 16.24 3.08 10.17
CA HIS A 101 17.48 3.88 10.05
C HIS A 101 18.63 3.38 10.93
N SER A 102 18.32 2.82 12.10
CA SER A 102 19.31 2.49 13.14
C SER A 102 19.46 1.00 13.42
N GLY A 103 18.53 0.17 12.94
CA GLY A 103 18.46 -1.26 13.25
C GLY A 103 18.12 -1.59 14.72
N LYS A 104 17.89 -0.57 15.56
CA LYS A 104 17.53 -0.71 16.98
C LYS A 104 16.05 -1.04 17.14
N VAL A 105 15.68 -1.58 18.30
CA VAL A 105 14.32 -2.03 18.60
C VAL A 105 13.65 -1.18 19.68
N VAL A 106 12.32 -1.05 19.59
CA VAL A 106 11.47 -0.40 20.59
C VAL A 106 11.54 -1.15 21.93
N ASN A 107 11.88 -0.42 22.99
CA ASN A 107 12.11 -0.90 24.34
C ASN A 107 11.44 0.04 25.37
N ILE A 108 11.12 -0.47 26.56
CA ILE A 108 10.76 0.38 27.71
C ILE A 108 12.00 0.64 28.56
N SER A 109 12.25 1.92 28.86
CA SER A 109 13.44 2.36 29.59
C SER A 109 13.56 1.68 30.96
N GLY A 110 14.77 1.18 31.26
CA GLY A 110 15.08 0.45 32.49
C GLY A 110 14.30 -0.85 32.70
N SER A 111 13.61 -1.39 31.66
CA SER A 111 12.66 -2.50 31.81
C SER A 111 11.55 -2.24 32.85
N SER A 112 11.21 -0.95 33.05
CA SER A 112 10.21 -0.55 34.03
C SER A 112 8.84 -1.15 33.74
N THR A 113 8.08 -1.43 34.81
CA THR A 113 6.66 -1.85 34.74
C THR A 113 5.70 -0.75 35.18
N ALA A 114 6.21 0.44 35.52
CA ALA A 114 5.41 1.59 35.92
C ALA A 114 4.69 2.25 34.73
N ASP A 115 3.55 2.87 35.01
CA ASP A 115 2.85 3.76 34.10
C ASP A 115 3.68 5.02 33.80
N GLY A 116 3.57 5.55 32.58
CA GLY A 116 4.36 6.70 32.11
C GLY A 116 5.84 6.39 31.83
N ALA A 117 6.27 5.13 31.92
CA ALA A 117 7.66 4.78 31.61
C ALA A 117 7.97 4.98 30.11
N GLN A 118 8.99 5.79 29.84
CA GLN A 118 9.41 6.22 28.51
C GLN A 118 9.73 5.04 27.58
N ALA A 119 9.12 5.03 26.39
CA ALA A 119 9.54 4.19 25.29
C ALA A 119 10.79 4.77 24.62
N VAL A 120 11.78 3.93 24.37
CA VAL A 120 13.09 4.26 23.80
C VAL A 120 13.46 3.24 22.72
N VAL A 121 14.54 3.50 21.97
CA VAL A 121 15.19 2.48 21.15
C VAL A 121 16.48 1.98 21.80
N SER A 122 16.76 0.69 21.64
CA SER A 122 18.05 0.12 22.03
C SER A 122 18.47 -1.05 21.13
N ASN A 123 19.73 -1.46 21.23
CA ASN A 123 20.23 -2.69 20.62
C ASN A 123 19.35 -3.90 21.03
N GLY A 124 19.12 -4.80 20.06
CA GLY A 124 18.16 -5.89 20.22
C GLY A 124 18.69 -7.06 21.03
N ASP A 125 18.29 -7.18 22.29
CA ASP A 125 18.55 -8.33 23.16
C ASP A 125 17.40 -9.34 23.06
N ARG A 126 17.72 -10.65 23.04
CA ARG A 126 16.70 -11.72 23.05
C ARG A 126 16.24 -12.05 24.48
N ASN A 127 16.95 -11.63 25.52
CA ASN A 127 16.60 -11.90 26.91
C ASN A 127 15.78 -10.76 27.57
N ALA A 128 15.76 -9.57 26.96
CA ALA A 128 15.04 -8.40 27.48
C ALA A 128 13.55 -8.41 27.04
N TYR A 129 12.65 -8.97 27.87
CA TYR A 129 11.20 -8.97 27.59
C TYR A 129 10.57 -7.57 27.48
N SER A 130 11.23 -6.53 27.97
CA SER A 130 10.86 -5.12 27.78
C SER A 130 10.96 -4.64 26.32
N GLN A 131 11.62 -5.40 25.45
CA GLN A 131 11.65 -5.18 24.00
C GLN A 131 10.55 -5.94 23.24
N TYR A 132 9.82 -6.84 23.91
CA TYR A 132 8.87 -7.75 23.28
C TYR A 132 7.45 -7.20 23.36
N TRP A 133 6.74 -7.23 22.24
CA TRP A 133 5.41 -6.67 22.09
C TRP A 133 4.47 -7.75 21.53
N SER A 134 3.39 -8.06 22.25
CA SER A 134 2.25 -8.73 21.65
C SER A 134 1.34 -7.70 20.98
N ILE A 135 0.54 -8.18 20.03
CA ILE A 135 -0.28 -7.35 19.15
C ILE A 135 -1.72 -7.75 19.33
N GLN A 136 -2.57 -6.78 19.64
CA GLN A 136 -4.02 -6.96 19.75
C GLN A 136 -4.70 -6.18 18.64
N ASP A 137 -5.47 -6.87 17.78
CA ASP A 137 -6.26 -6.21 16.73
C ASP A 137 -7.51 -5.55 17.33
N ILE A 138 -7.64 -4.24 17.14
CA ILE A 138 -8.78 -3.43 17.58
C ILE A 138 -9.41 -2.77 16.35
N SER A 139 -10.39 -3.45 15.74
CA SER A 139 -11.25 -2.91 14.67
C SER A 139 -10.50 -2.24 13.50
N GLY A 140 -9.34 -2.79 13.10
CA GLY A 140 -8.51 -2.27 12.00
C GLY A 140 -7.38 -1.32 12.42
N ASN A 141 -7.27 -1.01 13.72
CA ASN A 141 -6.05 -0.56 14.39
C ASN A 141 -5.45 -1.74 15.18
N ILE A 142 -4.27 -1.56 15.77
CA ILE A 142 -3.72 -2.46 16.78
C ILE A 142 -3.47 -1.74 18.11
N GLN A 143 -3.28 -2.50 19.18
CA GLN A 143 -2.50 -2.10 20.35
C GLN A 143 -1.21 -2.91 20.44
N LEU A 144 -0.14 -2.28 20.94
CA LEU A 144 1.16 -2.90 21.20
C LEU A 144 1.31 -3.09 22.70
N ILE A 145 1.20 -4.33 23.18
CA ILE A 145 1.26 -4.63 24.61
C ILE A 145 2.62 -5.19 24.98
N ASN A 146 3.30 -4.54 25.91
CA ASN A 146 4.64 -4.92 26.33
C ASN A 146 4.61 -6.22 27.16
N ARG A 147 5.41 -7.21 26.76
CA ARG A 147 5.47 -8.53 27.40
C ARG A 147 5.92 -8.49 28.86
N ASN A 148 6.76 -7.53 29.23
CA ASN A 148 7.33 -7.43 30.58
C ASN A 148 6.36 -6.78 31.59
N SER A 149 5.52 -5.84 31.15
CA SER A 149 4.67 -5.04 32.02
C SER A 149 3.16 -5.27 31.84
N GLY A 150 2.74 -5.88 30.74
CA GLY A 150 1.33 -6.00 30.35
C GLY A 150 0.68 -4.68 29.93
N LYS A 151 1.47 -3.63 29.67
CA LYS A 151 1.00 -2.26 29.40
C LYS A 151 1.06 -1.92 27.91
N ALA A 152 0.14 -1.06 27.46
CA ALA A 152 0.06 -0.61 26.08
C ALA A 152 1.09 0.49 25.77
N LEU A 153 1.69 0.48 24.58
CA LEU A 153 2.41 1.64 24.03
C LEU A 153 1.40 2.72 23.67
N GLU A 154 1.58 3.92 24.19
CA GLU A 154 0.68 5.05 23.96
C GLU A 154 1.43 6.37 23.77
N ILE A 155 0.71 7.38 23.28
CA ILE A 155 1.12 8.78 23.41
C ILE A 155 0.57 9.34 24.72
N PHE A 156 1.50 9.81 25.56
CA PHE A 156 1.22 10.30 26.90
C PHE A 156 0.25 11.50 26.89
N GLU A 157 -0.62 11.56 27.90
CA GLU A 157 -1.62 12.62 28.09
C GLU A 157 -2.50 12.89 26.85
N TRP A 158 -2.69 11.89 25.98
CA TRP A 158 -3.48 11.99 24.75
C TRP A 158 -3.01 13.12 23.81
N SER A 159 -1.74 13.51 23.91
CA SER A 159 -1.18 14.64 23.18
C SER A 159 -1.39 14.51 21.67
N THR A 160 -1.74 15.63 21.02
CA THR A 160 -1.79 15.77 19.56
C THR A 160 -0.64 16.65 19.01
N ALA A 161 0.21 17.15 19.91
CA ALA A 161 1.36 17.99 19.56
C ALA A 161 2.50 17.17 18.94
N ASP A 162 3.32 17.82 18.10
CA ASP A 162 4.59 17.25 17.66
C ASP A 162 5.54 17.17 18.87
N GLY A 163 6.30 16.08 18.97
CA GLY A 163 7.14 15.80 20.14
C GLY A 163 6.38 15.21 21.35
N GLY A 164 5.09 14.87 21.22
CA GLY A 164 4.35 14.15 22.26
C GLY A 164 5.05 12.82 22.61
N ASN A 165 5.35 12.58 23.88
CA ASN A 165 6.16 11.44 24.32
C ASN A 165 5.42 10.10 24.12
N ALA A 166 6.13 9.09 23.61
CA ALA A 166 5.65 7.72 23.63
C ALA A 166 6.07 7.01 24.94
N VAL A 167 5.11 6.42 25.64
CA VAL A 167 5.29 5.75 26.94
C VAL A 167 4.54 4.42 26.96
N GLN A 168 4.72 3.62 28.01
CA GLN A 168 3.73 2.60 28.36
C GLN A 168 2.73 3.12 29.39
N TYR A 169 1.49 2.64 29.33
CA TYR A 169 0.48 2.85 30.36
C TYR A 169 -0.46 1.66 30.47
N ALA A 170 -1.20 1.55 31.58
CA ALA A 170 -2.31 0.62 31.74
C ALA A 170 -3.23 0.64 30.51
N ASP A 171 -3.55 -0.55 30.00
CA ASP A 171 -4.42 -0.71 28.84
C ASP A 171 -5.86 -0.34 29.21
N ILE A 172 -6.35 0.74 28.60
CA ILE A 172 -7.71 1.25 28.71
C ILE A 172 -8.42 1.28 27.34
N ASN A 173 -7.81 0.64 26.31
CA ASN A 173 -8.25 0.71 24.91
C ASN A 173 -8.47 2.16 24.41
N GLY A 174 -7.64 3.10 24.86
CA GLY A 174 -7.72 4.50 24.46
C GLY A 174 -7.27 4.72 23.02
N ALA A 175 -7.82 5.71 22.32
CA ALA A 175 -7.39 6.04 20.95
C ALA A 175 -5.93 6.52 20.88
N ASN A 176 -5.38 7.04 21.99
CA ASN A 176 -3.96 7.35 22.13
C ASN A 176 -3.06 6.10 22.29
N GLN A 177 -3.65 4.94 22.59
CA GLN A 177 -2.99 3.63 22.72
C GLN A 177 -3.15 2.76 21.45
N GLN A 178 -4.03 3.18 20.53
CA GLN A 178 -4.29 2.50 19.26
C GLN A 178 -3.40 3.04 18.13
N TRP A 179 -2.91 2.13 17.31
CA TRP A 179 -1.98 2.40 16.21
C TRP A 179 -2.48 1.77 14.92
N LYS A 180 -2.64 2.59 13.88
CA LYS A 180 -2.86 2.11 12.53
C LYS A 180 -1.54 1.70 11.90
N LEU A 181 -1.43 0.45 11.48
CA LEU A 181 -0.28 -0.06 10.73
C LEU A 181 -0.36 0.37 9.28
N ILE A 182 0.60 1.23 8.90
CA ILE A 182 0.72 1.81 7.57
C ILE A 182 1.92 1.17 6.87
N LYS A 183 1.70 0.08 6.14
CA LYS A 183 2.75 -0.67 5.42
C LYS A 183 3.47 0.22 4.40
N ILE A 184 4.77 0.43 4.58
CA ILE A 184 5.64 1.12 3.62
C ILE A 184 5.82 0.23 2.38
N GLY A 185 5.62 0.82 1.20
CA GLY A 185 5.54 0.07 -0.05
C GLY A 185 4.22 -0.67 -0.27
N SER A 186 3.22 -0.51 0.60
CA SER A 186 1.83 -0.91 0.33
C SER A 186 0.88 0.15 0.84
N SER A 187 0.46 1.02 -0.08
CA SER A 187 -0.45 2.16 0.10
C SER A 187 -1.50 1.90 1.17
N SER A 188 -1.31 2.53 2.32
CA SER A 188 -2.05 2.24 3.54
C SER A 188 -2.87 3.46 3.94
N GLY A 189 -4.18 3.35 3.72
CA GLY A 189 -5.13 4.44 3.95
C GLY A 189 -5.64 4.54 5.39
N GLY A 190 -6.18 5.70 5.71
CA GLY A 190 -6.93 6.00 6.93
C GLY A 190 -7.34 7.48 6.94
N GLY A 191 -8.62 7.84 6.93
CA GLY A 191 -9.78 6.99 6.69
C GLY A 191 -11.08 7.79 6.71
N SER A 192 -11.64 8.09 5.54
CA SER A 192 -13.07 8.37 5.32
C SER A 192 -13.33 8.43 3.81
N GLY A 193 -14.22 7.56 3.30
CA GLY A 193 -14.72 7.59 1.91
C GLY A 193 -13.67 7.52 0.77
N GLY A 194 -13.23 6.31 0.37
CA GLY A 194 -12.46 6.14 -0.86
C GLY A 194 -11.82 4.77 -1.01
N GLY A 195 -11.97 4.16 -2.20
CA GLY A 195 -11.66 2.76 -2.50
C GLY A 195 -10.27 2.24 -2.10
N THR A 196 -10.20 0.93 -1.85
CA THR A 196 -8.98 0.17 -1.56
C THR A 196 -7.92 0.41 -2.64
N THR A 197 -6.80 1.05 -2.33
CA THR A 197 -5.77 1.46 -3.32
C THR A 197 -4.89 0.31 -3.80
N GLY A 198 -5.51 -0.69 -4.44
CA GLY A 198 -4.84 -1.79 -5.14
C GLY A 198 -5.44 -2.00 -6.52
N PRO A 199 -4.86 -2.87 -7.36
CA PRO A 199 -5.34 -3.12 -8.72
C PRO A 199 -6.73 -3.78 -8.79
N ASN A 200 -7.27 -4.22 -7.64
CA ASN A 200 -8.64 -4.72 -7.49
C ASN A 200 -9.57 -3.71 -6.80
N ALA A 201 -9.22 -2.42 -6.80
CA ALA A 201 -10.05 -1.37 -6.22
C ALA A 201 -11.49 -1.39 -6.78
N PRO A 202 -12.53 -1.28 -5.96
CA PRO A 202 -13.85 -0.96 -6.47
C PRO A 202 -13.81 0.44 -7.07
N TRP A 203 -14.53 0.64 -8.18
CA TRP A 203 -14.64 1.96 -8.79
C TRP A 203 -15.39 2.89 -7.83
N PRO A 204 -14.88 4.12 -7.58
CA PRO A 204 -15.43 5.00 -6.57
C PRO A 204 -16.77 5.57 -7.01
N SER A 205 -17.63 5.85 -6.04
CA SER A 205 -18.81 6.69 -6.26
C SER A 205 -18.39 8.16 -6.29
N GLU A 206 -19.02 8.94 -7.18
CA GLU A 206 -18.83 10.39 -7.22
C GLU A 206 -19.39 11.05 -5.95
N THR A 207 -18.61 11.93 -5.31
CA THR A 207 -19.09 12.76 -4.19
C THR A 207 -19.78 14.05 -4.66
N GLY A 208 -19.81 14.27 -5.98
CA GLY A 208 -20.35 15.41 -6.69
C GLY A 208 -19.68 15.55 -8.05
N SER A 209 -20.10 16.51 -8.88
CA SER A 209 -19.48 16.77 -10.17
C SER A 209 -19.14 18.25 -10.35
N VAL A 210 -18.08 18.53 -11.11
CA VAL A 210 -17.58 19.86 -11.46
C VAL A 210 -17.48 19.93 -12.99
N LYS A 211 -18.24 20.82 -13.61
CA LYS A 211 -18.06 21.10 -15.05
C LYS A 211 -16.87 22.03 -15.22
N VAL A 212 -15.91 21.63 -16.04
CA VAL A 212 -14.69 22.38 -16.37
C VAL A 212 -14.84 22.96 -17.77
N SER A 213 -14.53 24.24 -17.94
CA SER A 213 -14.59 24.96 -19.24
C SER A 213 -13.22 25.32 -19.82
N SER A 214 -12.15 25.08 -19.07
CA SER A 214 -10.76 25.39 -19.41
C SER A 214 -9.82 24.65 -18.46
N THR A 215 -8.60 24.34 -18.89
CA THR A 215 -7.56 23.65 -18.11
C THR A 215 -7.43 24.15 -16.67
N THR A 216 -7.50 23.24 -15.70
CA THR A 216 -7.25 23.55 -14.28
C THR A 216 -5.75 23.41 -13.98
N SER A 217 -5.06 24.53 -13.77
CA SER A 217 -3.65 24.51 -13.34
C SER A 217 -3.51 24.10 -11.88
N VAL A 218 -2.56 23.19 -11.60
CA VAL A 218 -2.28 22.66 -10.26
C VAL A 218 -0.83 22.89 -9.88
N SER A 219 -0.61 23.59 -8.77
CA SER A 219 0.67 23.70 -8.06
C SER A 219 0.49 23.19 -6.63
N GLY A 220 1.51 22.53 -6.06
CA GLY A 220 1.36 21.82 -4.79
C GLY A 220 0.41 20.62 -4.91
N THR A 221 -0.45 20.40 -3.90
CA THR A 221 -1.40 19.27 -3.90
C THR A 221 -2.83 19.76 -4.14
N PHE A 222 -3.51 19.18 -5.12
CA PHE A 222 -4.95 19.31 -5.33
C PHE A 222 -5.65 18.01 -4.94
N ASP A 223 -6.58 18.09 -3.98
CA ASP A 223 -7.47 16.99 -3.61
C ASP A 223 -8.87 17.24 -4.20
N GLY A 224 -9.30 16.39 -5.11
CA GLY A 224 -10.62 16.48 -5.75
C GLY A 224 -11.77 15.95 -4.90
N GLY A 225 -11.50 15.31 -3.75
CA GLY A 225 -12.51 14.73 -2.86
C GLY A 225 -13.39 13.66 -3.50
N LEU A 226 -12.91 12.96 -4.53
CA LEU A 226 -13.65 12.05 -5.42
C LEU A 226 -14.84 12.68 -6.15
N LYS A 227 -14.76 13.98 -6.47
CA LYS A 227 -15.68 14.62 -7.43
C LYS A 227 -15.32 14.23 -8.86
N ARG A 228 -16.33 14.18 -9.75
CA ARG A 228 -16.14 14.02 -11.19
C ARG A 228 -15.93 15.35 -11.89
N TYR A 229 -14.81 15.50 -12.56
CA TYR A 229 -14.48 16.63 -13.43
C TYR A 229 -14.76 16.22 -14.89
N TYR A 230 -15.46 17.07 -15.64
CA TYR A 230 -15.93 16.77 -16.99
C TYR A 230 -16.22 18.04 -17.79
N GLY A 231 -16.30 17.94 -19.12
CA GLY A 231 -16.82 19.00 -19.99
C GLY A 231 -15.77 19.76 -20.81
N ILE A 232 -14.53 19.27 -20.90
CA ILE A 232 -13.45 19.84 -21.71
C ILE A 232 -13.19 18.98 -22.95
N GLY A 233 -12.86 19.62 -24.08
CA GLY A 233 -12.79 18.96 -25.39
C GLY A 233 -14.17 18.61 -25.97
N ASP A 234 -14.16 17.97 -27.13
CA ASP A 234 -15.36 17.56 -27.90
C ASP A 234 -15.74 16.08 -27.69
N GLY A 235 -14.90 15.32 -26.97
CA GLY A 235 -15.04 13.87 -26.82
C GLY A 235 -14.43 13.05 -27.96
N GLY A 236 -13.74 13.71 -28.92
CA GLY A 236 -12.98 13.06 -29.98
C GLY A 236 -11.59 12.58 -29.52
N GLN A 237 -10.79 12.13 -30.48
CA GLN A 237 -9.42 11.63 -30.30
C GLN A 237 -8.38 12.60 -30.92
N SER A 238 -8.59 13.91 -30.77
CA SER A 238 -7.71 14.91 -31.39
C SER A 238 -6.55 15.27 -30.47
N GLU A 239 -5.31 15.18 -30.97
CA GLU A 239 -4.07 15.56 -30.26
C GLU A 239 -3.99 17.07 -29.91
N SER A 240 -4.97 17.88 -30.29
CA SER A 240 -5.01 19.33 -30.01
C SER A 240 -6.01 19.72 -28.90
N GLN A 241 -6.54 18.76 -28.14
CA GLN A 241 -7.47 19.05 -27.04
C GLN A 241 -6.73 19.63 -25.82
N ASP A 242 -7.41 20.49 -25.05
CA ASP A 242 -6.90 20.97 -23.76
C ASP A 242 -7.00 19.87 -22.69
N PRO A 243 -6.02 19.75 -21.77
CA PRO A 243 -6.10 18.84 -20.63
C PRO A 243 -7.07 19.35 -19.56
N MET A 244 -7.78 18.44 -18.89
CA MET A 244 -8.62 18.75 -17.72
C MET A 244 -7.79 19.40 -16.59
N PHE A 245 -6.61 18.82 -16.32
CA PHE A 245 -5.68 19.29 -15.30
C PHE A 245 -4.27 19.44 -15.86
N LYS A 246 -3.57 20.49 -15.45
CA LYS A 246 -2.17 20.73 -15.81
C LYS A 246 -1.32 20.94 -14.57
N LEU A 247 -0.47 19.96 -14.26
CA LEU A 247 0.35 19.90 -13.07
C LEU A 247 1.74 20.53 -13.32
N ALA A 248 2.12 21.44 -12.44
CA ALA A 248 3.49 21.95 -12.36
C ALA A 248 4.47 20.88 -11.81
N ASN A 249 5.76 21.09 -12.02
CA ASN A 249 6.81 20.26 -11.41
C ASN A 249 6.68 20.25 -9.87
N GLY A 250 6.68 19.05 -9.28
CA GLY A 250 6.45 18.77 -7.86
C GLY A 250 4.98 18.62 -7.46
N ALA A 251 4.01 18.82 -8.37
CA ALA A 251 2.60 18.82 -8.01
C ALA A 251 1.98 17.41 -7.84
N THR A 252 0.93 17.34 -7.03
CA THR A 252 0.11 16.14 -6.80
C THR A 252 -1.35 16.41 -7.15
N LEU A 253 -1.95 15.56 -7.97
CA LEU A 253 -3.40 15.46 -8.17
C LEU A 253 -3.87 14.20 -7.45
N GLN A 254 -4.84 14.32 -6.54
CA GLN A 254 -5.37 13.16 -5.83
C GLN A 254 -6.88 13.14 -5.66
N ASN A 255 -7.45 11.94 -5.56
CA ASN A 255 -8.87 11.71 -5.31
C ASN A 255 -9.75 12.45 -6.35
N VAL A 256 -9.51 12.18 -7.63
CA VAL A 256 -10.22 12.84 -8.74
C VAL A 256 -10.88 11.76 -9.59
N ILE A 257 -12.14 12.00 -9.97
CA ILE A 257 -12.80 11.24 -11.04
C ILE A 257 -12.83 12.16 -12.28
N ILE A 258 -12.55 11.63 -13.46
CA ILE A 258 -12.57 12.32 -14.74
C ILE A 258 -13.56 11.57 -15.63
N GLY A 259 -14.51 12.29 -16.21
CA GLY A 259 -15.51 11.72 -17.12
C GLY A 259 -15.64 12.54 -18.40
N ALA A 260 -16.19 11.91 -19.43
CA ALA A 260 -16.37 12.53 -20.74
C ALA A 260 -17.28 13.78 -20.71
N PRO A 261 -17.01 14.79 -21.56
CA PRO A 261 -15.77 15.00 -22.32
C PRO A 261 -14.56 15.26 -21.41
N ALA A 262 -13.47 14.55 -21.64
CA ALA A 262 -12.29 14.51 -20.76
C ALA A 262 -11.07 15.31 -21.29
N GLY A 263 -11.13 15.77 -22.55
CA GLY A 263 -10.02 16.44 -23.24
C GLY A 263 -8.77 15.56 -23.38
N ASP A 264 -7.61 16.21 -23.39
CA ASP A 264 -6.29 15.57 -23.29
C ASP A 264 -5.95 15.28 -21.80
N GLY A 265 -6.90 14.67 -21.09
CA GLY A 265 -6.73 14.10 -19.75
C GLY A 265 -6.01 14.99 -18.72
N VAL A 266 -4.82 14.56 -18.31
CA VAL A 266 -3.98 15.24 -17.30
C VAL A 266 -2.56 15.41 -17.81
N HIS A 267 -2.04 16.64 -17.82
CA HIS A 267 -0.63 16.90 -18.17
C HIS A 267 0.23 17.10 -16.93
N CYS A 268 1.43 16.50 -16.94
CA CYS A 268 2.49 16.79 -15.99
C CYS A 268 3.66 17.45 -16.71
N ASP A 269 3.91 18.75 -16.46
CA ASP A 269 5.00 19.53 -17.09
C ASP A 269 6.38 19.32 -16.41
N GLY A 270 6.45 18.39 -15.44
CA GLY A 270 7.64 17.96 -14.72
C GLY A 270 7.27 16.84 -13.75
N SER A 271 8.13 16.52 -12.78
CA SER A 271 7.86 15.49 -11.78
C SER A 271 6.49 15.68 -11.15
N CYS A 272 5.66 14.64 -11.06
CA CYS A 272 4.29 14.76 -10.57
C CYS A 272 3.80 13.48 -9.90
N THR A 273 2.74 13.58 -9.09
CA THR A 273 2.00 12.42 -8.57
C THR A 273 0.53 12.49 -8.96
N LEU A 274 0.02 11.41 -9.56
CA LEU A 274 -1.40 11.16 -9.76
C LEU A 274 -1.79 10.03 -8.78
N ARG A 275 -2.53 10.35 -7.72
CA ARG A 275 -2.89 9.38 -6.68
C ARG A 275 -4.40 9.15 -6.63
N ASN A 276 -4.86 7.91 -6.76
CA ASN A 276 -6.29 7.61 -6.70
C ASN A 276 -7.11 8.46 -7.70
N VAL A 277 -6.63 8.54 -8.95
CA VAL A 277 -7.28 9.27 -10.07
C VAL A 277 -7.97 8.28 -11.00
N TRP A 278 -9.19 8.59 -11.41
CA TRP A 278 -10.09 7.64 -12.07
C TRP A 278 -10.68 8.20 -13.36
N TRP A 279 -10.34 7.62 -14.50
CA TRP A 279 -10.91 7.98 -15.80
C TRP A 279 -12.04 7.01 -16.13
N LEU A 280 -13.28 7.49 -16.08
CA LEU A 280 -14.48 6.71 -16.43
C LEU A 280 -14.53 6.40 -17.93
N ASP A 281 -14.05 7.35 -18.72
CA ASP A 281 -13.94 7.33 -20.17
C ASP A 281 -12.75 8.22 -20.52
N VAL A 282 -11.79 7.71 -21.28
CA VAL A 282 -10.55 8.42 -21.63
C VAL A 282 -10.78 9.23 -22.90
N GLY A 283 -10.25 10.46 -22.93
CA GLY A 283 -10.25 11.31 -24.12
C GLY A 283 -9.17 10.86 -25.10
N GLU A 284 -8.27 11.74 -25.51
CA GLU A 284 -7.11 11.33 -26.32
C GLU A 284 -6.14 10.46 -25.49
N ASP A 285 -5.55 11.05 -24.45
CA ASP A 285 -4.82 10.36 -23.38
C ASP A 285 -5.58 10.42 -22.03
N ALA A 286 -5.26 9.51 -21.11
CA ALA A 286 -5.65 9.67 -19.70
C ALA A 286 -4.67 10.63 -18.99
N ALA A 287 -3.36 10.46 -19.21
CA ALA A 287 -2.37 11.44 -18.81
C ALA A 287 -1.12 11.44 -19.70
N THR A 288 -0.61 12.65 -19.98
CA THR A 288 0.63 12.88 -20.74
C THR A 288 1.75 13.40 -19.83
N PHE A 289 2.87 12.67 -19.78
CA PHE A 289 4.04 13.00 -18.97
C PHE A 289 5.09 13.76 -19.80
N ARG A 290 5.44 14.98 -19.35
CA ARG A 290 6.24 15.98 -20.08
C ARG A 290 7.36 16.54 -19.18
N GLY A 291 8.29 17.28 -19.76
CA GLY A 291 9.44 17.87 -19.05
C GLY A 291 10.80 17.35 -19.53
N SER A 292 11.87 17.98 -19.06
CA SER A 292 13.26 17.74 -19.46
C SER A 292 14.15 17.42 -18.26
N GLY A 293 15.36 16.89 -18.51
CA GLY A 293 16.27 16.43 -17.47
C GLY A 293 15.89 15.02 -16.99
N SER A 294 15.65 14.85 -15.70
CA SER A 294 15.36 13.54 -15.07
C SER A 294 14.14 13.59 -14.14
N PRO A 295 12.95 14.02 -14.60
CA PRO A 295 11.77 14.08 -13.75
C PRO A 295 11.29 12.67 -13.35
N THR A 296 10.56 12.62 -12.25
CA THR A 296 9.95 11.41 -11.68
C THR A 296 8.45 11.57 -11.62
N PHE A 297 7.72 10.69 -12.30
CA PHE A 297 6.27 10.67 -12.33
C PHE A 297 5.77 9.43 -11.59
N LEU A 298 4.72 9.59 -10.79
CA LEU A 298 4.09 8.51 -10.04
C LEU A 298 2.59 8.47 -10.32
N VAL A 299 2.09 7.34 -10.81
CA VAL A 299 0.67 6.97 -10.79
C VAL A 299 0.50 5.92 -9.68
N ASP A 300 -0.30 6.23 -8.66
CA ASP A 300 -0.44 5.41 -7.44
C ASP A 300 -1.92 5.20 -7.10
N GLY A 301 -2.44 4.02 -7.46
CA GLY A 301 -3.87 3.71 -7.35
C GLY A 301 -4.72 4.41 -8.42
N GLY A 302 -6.02 4.15 -8.39
CA GLY A 302 -6.95 4.65 -9.41
C GLY A 302 -7.19 3.67 -10.55
N GLY A 303 -7.76 4.16 -11.65
CA GLY A 303 -7.98 3.35 -12.84
C GLY A 303 -8.49 4.10 -14.06
N ALA A 304 -8.40 3.49 -15.24
CA ALA A 304 -8.90 4.04 -16.51
C ALA A 304 -9.75 3.04 -17.30
N ARG A 305 -10.71 3.53 -18.09
CA ARG A 305 -11.45 2.72 -19.07
C ARG A 305 -11.60 3.44 -20.41
N SER A 306 -11.85 2.65 -21.45
CA SER A 306 -12.21 3.14 -22.80
C SER A 306 -11.15 4.02 -23.46
N ALA A 307 -9.88 3.74 -23.19
CA ALA A 307 -8.76 4.39 -23.88
C ALA A 307 -8.59 3.81 -25.29
N THR A 308 -9.11 4.49 -26.32
CA THR A 308 -9.09 3.97 -27.70
C THR A 308 -7.67 3.67 -28.19
N ASP A 309 -6.71 4.58 -27.95
CA ASP A 309 -5.30 4.38 -28.31
C ASP A 309 -4.39 4.18 -27.08
N LYS A 310 -4.34 5.15 -26.17
CA LYS A 310 -3.35 5.20 -25.07
C LYS A 310 -3.99 5.63 -23.75
N VAL A 311 -3.52 5.06 -22.64
CA VAL A 311 -3.83 5.58 -21.30
C VAL A 311 -2.75 6.57 -20.87
N PHE A 312 -1.48 6.15 -20.93
CA PHE A 312 -0.35 6.97 -20.50
C PHE A 312 0.66 7.18 -21.63
N GLN A 313 0.75 8.42 -22.10
CA GLN A 313 1.75 8.87 -23.06
C GLN A 313 2.91 9.54 -22.33
N HIS A 314 4.13 9.23 -22.77
CA HIS A 314 5.35 9.78 -22.18
C HIS A 314 6.15 10.51 -23.25
N ASN A 315 6.01 11.84 -23.28
CA ASN A 315 6.66 12.74 -24.23
C ASN A 315 7.98 13.29 -23.69
N GLY A 316 8.03 13.61 -22.38
CA GLY A 316 9.21 14.14 -21.70
C GLY A 316 10.33 13.13 -21.49
N ALA A 317 11.41 13.56 -20.85
CA ALA A 317 12.43 12.68 -20.29
C ALA A 317 11.97 12.08 -18.96
N GLY A 318 12.72 11.11 -18.42
CA GLY A 318 12.60 10.70 -17.01
C GLY A 318 12.00 9.30 -16.78
N THR A 319 11.45 9.10 -15.58
CA THR A 319 10.92 7.81 -15.12
C THR A 319 9.48 7.93 -14.66
N LEU A 320 8.60 7.15 -15.27
CA LEU A 320 7.21 6.95 -14.83
C LEU A 320 7.09 5.66 -14.03
N THR A 321 6.58 5.73 -12.82
CA THR A 321 6.13 4.55 -12.05
C THR A 321 4.60 4.49 -12.08
N ILE A 322 4.05 3.39 -12.57
CA ILE A 322 2.62 3.07 -12.49
C ILE A 322 2.48 1.95 -11.46
N GLN A 323 1.72 2.17 -10.40
CA GLN A 323 1.50 1.16 -9.37
C GLN A 323 0.06 1.16 -8.84
N ASN A 324 -0.38 -0.01 -8.38
CA ASN A 324 -1.69 -0.21 -7.73
C ASN A 324 -2.90 0.14 -8.63
N PHE A 325 -2.68 0.22 -9.95
CA PHE A 325 -3.63 0.76 -10.93
C PHE A 325 -4.49 -0.34 -11.57
N GLN A 326 -5.64 0.03 -12.13
CA GLN A 326 -6.42 -0.87 -12.97
C GLN A 326 -6.83 -0.24 -14.32
N VAL A 327 -6.90 -1.04 -15.37
CA VAL A 327 -7.39 -0.61 -16.68
C VAL A 327 -8.30 -1.67 -17.29
N SER A 328 -9.32 -1.24 -18.03
CA SER A 328 -10.17 -2.14 -18.83
C SER A 328 -10.62 -1.49 -20.14
N ASN A 329 -10.69 -2.25 -21.24
CA ASN A 329 -11.01 -1.72 -22.58
C ASN A 329 -10.04 -0.61 -23.01
N PHE A 330 -8.85 -1.01 -23.47
CA PHE A 330 -7.76 -0.07 -23.77
C PHE A 330 -6.94 -0.48 -25.00
N GLY A 331 -6.38 0.48 -25.72
CA GLY A 331 -5.30 0.22 -26.68
C GLY A 331 -4.02 -0.16 -25.94
N LYS A 332 -3.32 0.85 -25.38
CA LYS A 332 -2.01 0.71 -24.75
C LYS A 332 -2.04 1.33 -23.35
N LEU A 333 -1.61 0.61 -22.31
CA LEU A 333 -1.51 1.21 -20.97
C LEU A 333 -0.40 2.28 -20.93
N TYR A 334 0.77 2.02 -21.55
CA TYR A 334 1.87 2.97 -21.62
C TYR A 334 2.51 3.04 -23.01
N ARG A 335 2.85 4.26 -23.47
CA ARG A 335 3.68 4.48 -24.65
C ARG A 335 4.75 5.56 -24.40
N SER A 336 6.02 5.19 -24.59
CA SER A 336 7.09 6.17 -24.83
C SER A 336 6.89 6.79 -26.21
N CYS A 337 6.85 8.12 -26.33
CA CYS A 337 6.59 8.78 -27.62
C CYS A 337 7.61 8.36 -28.67
N GLY A 338 7.17 7.73 -29.76
CA GLY A 338 8.07 7.12 -30.74
C GLY A 338 8.43 8.01 -31.93
N ASN A 339 7.72 9.10 -32.15
CA ASN A 339 7.86 10.00 -33.32
C ASN A 339 7.97 11.50 -32.95
N CYS A 340 7.97 11.83 -31.65
CA CYS A 340 8.18 13.19 -31.14
C CYS A 340 9.45 13.85 -31.71
N SER A 341 9.36 15.14 -32.06
CA SER A 341 10.47 15.93 -32.61
C SER A 341 11.70 15.99 -31.69
N THR A 342 11.49 15.99 -30.38
CA THR A 342 12.54 15.78 -29.38
C THR A 342 12.37 14.39 -28.76
N GLN A 343 13.46 13.62 -28.76
CA GLN A 343 13.49 12.27 -28.20
C GLN A 343 14.36 12.20 -26.96
N TYR A 344 13.96 11.32 -26.05
CA TYR A 344 14.61 11.12 -24.75
C TYR A 344 14.70 9.62 -24.45
N LYS A 345 15.67 9.25 -23.61
CA LYS A 345 15.61 7.99 -22.89
C LYS A 345 14.48 8.08 -21.84
N ARG A 346 13.52 7.16 -21.90
CA ARG A 346 12.38 7.08 -20.99
C ARG A 346 12.37 5.74 -20.26
N THR A 347 12.06 5.77 -18.96
CA THR A 347 11.90 4.55 -18.16
C THR A 347 10.46 4.43 -17.67
N VAL A 348 9.90 3.23 -17.74
CA VAL A 348 8.62 2.90 -17.10
C VAL A 348 8.79 1.72 -16.13
N ILE A 349 8.14 1.83 -14.98
CA ILE A 349 8.10 0.81 -13.94
C ILE A 349 6.63 0.53 -13.64
N ILE A 350 6.13 -0.66 -13.98
CA ILE A 350 4.72 -1.04 -13.84
C ILE A 350 4.62 -2.12 -12.76
N LYS A 351 3.93 -1.83 -11.67
CA LYS A 351 3.83 -2.68 -10.48
C LYS A 351 2.38 -2.94 -10.12
N ASN A 352 2.06 -4.13 -9.60
CA ASN A 352 0.78 -4.42 -8.95
C ASN A 352 -0.42 -3.83 -9.71
N THR A 353 -0.53 -4.14 -11.01
CA THR A 353 -1.43 -3.46 -11.96
C THR A 353 -2.32 -4.49 -12.65
N LYS A 354 -3.63 -4.23 -12.68
CA LYS A 354 -4.63 -5.10 -13.32
C LYS A 354 -5.03 -4.55 -14.68
N LEU A 355 -4.98 -5.40 -15.70
CA LEU A 355 -5.47 -5.12 -17.03
C LEU A 355 -6.60 -6.10 -17.34
N THR A 356 -7.77 -5.59 -17.70
CA THR A 356 -8.94 -6.39 -18.05
C THR A 356 -9.19 -6.28 -19.55
N ALA A 357 -9.29 -7.41 -20.24
CA ALA A 357 -9.53 -7.46 -21.67
C ALA A 357 -10.85 -6.76 -22.05
N PRO A 358 -10.96 -6.18 -23.27
CA PRO A 358 -9.95 -6.15 -24.32
C PRO A 358 -8.79 -5.17 -24.04
N GLY A 359 -7.64 -5.50 -24.60
CA GLY A 359 -6.37 -4.76 -24.48
C GLY A 359 -5.49 -5.03 -25.71
N SER A 360 -4.57 -4.12 -26.09
CA SER A 360 -3.55 -4.40 -27.11
C SER A 360 -2.15 -4.61 -26.50
N SER A 361 -1.67 -3.70 -25.65
CA SER A 361 -0.38 -3.87 -24.97
C SER A 361 -0.25 -3.13 -23.63
N VAL A 362 0.57 -3.67 -22.72
CA VAL A 362 0.87 -3.03 -21.43
C VAL A 362 1.86 -1.87 -21.63
N ALA A 363 2.95 -2.06 -22.39
CA ALA A 363 3.93 -1.00 -22.66
C ALA A 363 4.52 -1.05 -24.08
N GLY A 364 4.77 0.12 -24.68
CA GLY A 364 5.59 0.30 -25.87
C GLY A 364 6.80 1.20 -25.63
N ILE A 365 8.02 0.71 -25.91
CA ILE A 365 9.30 1.39 -25.67
C ILE A 365 10.19 1.49 -26.92
N ASN A 366 11.01 2.54 -27.01
CA ASN A 366 11.91 2.79 -28.14
C ASN A 366 13.35 2.41 -27.77
N THR A 367 13.81 1.22 -28.18
CA THR A 367 15.08 0.65 -27.69
C THR A 367 16.32 1.39 -28.21
N ASN A 368 16.21 2.04 -29.38
CA ASN A 368 17.27 2.88 -29.95
C ASN A 368 17.55 4.16 -29.15
N TYR A 369 16.61 4.63 -28.32
CA TYR A 369 16.83 5.71 -27.36
C TYR A 369 17.21 5.20 -25.95
N GLY A 370 17.37 3.87 -25.79
CA GLY A 370 17.74 3.25 -24.53
C GLY A 370 16.58 3.15 -23.52
N ASP A 371 15.33 3.24 -23.98
CA ASP A 371 14.15 3.12 -23.13
C ASP A 371 14.11 1.77 -22.41
N THR A 372 13.58 1.74 -21.17
CA THR A 372 13.38 0.47 -20.45
C THR A 372 12.01 0.40 -19.79
N ALA A 373 11.42 -0.80 -19.77
CA ALA A 373 10.19 -1.14 -19.07
C ALA A 373 10.45 -2.28 -18.09
N THR A 374 10.07 -2.10 -16.83
CA THR A 374 10.17 -3.12 -15.77
C THR A 374 8.79 -3.45 -15.24
N PHE A 375 8.48 -4.72 -15.04
CA PHE A 375 7.14 -5.18 -14.64
C PHE A 375 7.22 -6.11 -13.43
N SER A 376 6.30 -5.98 -12.47
CA SER A 376 6.07 -6.99 -11.43
C SER A 376 4.64 -6.97 -10.89
N GLY A 377 4.07 -8.14 -10.58
CA GLY A 377 2.69 -8.26 -10.09
C GLY A 377 1.64 -7.75 -11.10
N ILE A 378 1.84 -8.01 -12.38
CA ILE A 378 0.87 -7.70 -13.43
C ILE A 378 -0.23 -8.77 -13.42
N ILE A 379 -1.49 -8.35 -13.39
CA ILE A 379 -2.66 -9.24 -13.42
C ILE A 379 -3.41 -8.96 -14.72
N ILE A 380 -3.58 -9.97 -15.57
CA ILE A 380 -4.32 -9.86 -16.83
C ILE A 380 -5.58 -10.71 -16.73
N VAL A 381 -6.75 -10.10 -16.85
CA VAL A 381 -8.05 -10.75 -16.69
C VAL A 381 -8.79 -10.84 -18.02
N GLY A 382 -9.30 -12.02 -18.36
CA GLY A 382 -10.16 -12.24 -19.52
C GLY A 382 -9.43 -12.35 -20.87
N ASP A 383 -8.10 -12.32 -20.89
CA ASP A 383 -7.28 -12.60 -22.08
C ASP A 383 -6.72 -14.03 -22.04
N SER A 384 -7.62 -15.01 -22.10
CA SER A 384 -7.26 -16.44 -22.16
C SER A 384 -6.39 -16.79 -23.37
N SER A 385 -6.48 -16.00 -24.44
CA SER A 385 -5.67 -16.11 -25.66
C SER A 385 -4.29 -15.45 -25.58
N LYS A 386 -3.97 -14.73 -24.50
CA LYS A 386 -2.71 -13.98 -24.31
C LYS A 386 -2.35 -13.05 -25.47
N LYS A 387 -3.35 -12.33 -26.00
CA LYS A 387 -3.20 -11.34 -27.07
C LYS A 387 -2.60 -10.01 -26.59
N ILE A 388 -2.76 -9.67 -25.32
CA ILE A 388 -2.21 -8.44 -24.73
C ILE A 388 -0.69 -8.59 -24.62
N SER A 389 0.06 -7.85 -25.44
CA SER A 389 1.52 -7.86 -25.37
C SER A 389 2.02 -7.15 -24.11
N ILE A 390 2.88 -7.79 -23.32
CA ILE A 390 3.44 -7.19 -22.10
C ILE A 390 4.38 -6.02 -22.41
N CYS A 391 5.25 -6.18 -23.40
CA CYS A 391 6.26 -5.18 -23.72
C CYS A 391 6.58 -5.25 -25.21
N ASP A 392 6.25 -4.18 -25.94
CA ASP A 392 6.57 -4.01 -27.34
C ASP A 392 7.78 -3.10 -27.50
N ARG A 393 8.72 -3.52 -28.34
CA ARG A 393 9.93 -2.76 -28.70
C ARG A 393 9.76 -2.12 -30.07
N PHE A 394 10.29 -0.91 -30.20
CA PHE A 394 10.26 -0.13 -31.43
C PHE A 394 11.62 0.53 -31.70
N THR A 395 11.87 0.84 -32.96
CA THR A 395 12.81 1.88 -33.37
C THR A 395 12.02 3.18 -33.49
N GLY A 396 12.21 4.09 -32.53
CA GLY A 396 11.67 5.44 -32.57
C GLY A 396 12.46 6.36 -33.52
N ASN A 397 11.85 7.47 -33.90
CA ASN A 397 12.43 8.52 -34.73
C ASN A 397 11.96 9.91 -34.23
N ASN A 398 12.43 10.97 -34.89
CA ASN A 398 12.08 12.36 -34.62
C ASN A 398 11.50 13.10 -35.84
N SER A 399 10.96 12.34 -36.80
CA SER A 399 10.48 12.83 -38.10
C SER A 399 8.95 12.92 -38.21
N GLY A 400 8.20 12.62 -37.14
CA GLY A 400 6.74 12.45 -37.16
C GLY A 400 6.26 11.11 -37.73
N ASN A 401 7.05 10.43 -38.57
CA ASN A 401 6.71 9.11 -39.13
C ASN A 401 6.46 8.04 -38.04
N GLU A 402 5.59 7.08 -38.34
CA GLU A 402 5.27 6.00 -37.40
C GLU A 402 6.50 5.14 -37.01
N PRO A 403 6.67 4.75 -35.73
CA PRO A 403 7.80 3.94 -35.28
C PRO A 403 7.71 2.48 -35.73
N THR A 404 8.81 1.92 -36.24
CA THR A 404 8.87 0.50 -36.64
C THR A 404 8.93 -0.41 -35.42
N LYS A 405 7.98 -1.34 -35.28
CA LYS A 405 8.02 -2.38 -34.24
C LYS A 405 9.14 -3.39 -34.52
N THR A 406 10.00 -3.63 -33.53
CA THR A 406 11.17 -4.52 -33.63
C THR A 406 11.02 -5.82 -32.85
N GLY A 407 10.03 -5.92 -31.96
CA GLY A 407 9.69 -7.18 -31.28
C GLY A 407 8.74 -7.01 -30.11
N SER A 408 8.49 -8.12 -29.41
CA SER A 408 7.63 -8.19 -28.22
C SER A 408 8.22 -9.12 -27.16
N GLY A 409 7.75 -9.01 -25.91
CA GLY A 409 8.08 -9.92 -24.81
C GLY A 409 9.33 -9.53 -24.01
N ALA A 410 9.71 -10.34 -23.02
CA ALA A 410 10.91 -10.11 -22.20
C ALA A 410 12.21 -10.28 -23.00
N ASP A 411 13.24 -9.52 -22.65
CA ASP A 411 14.61 -9.62 -23.21
C ASP A 411 15.72 -9.41 -22.15
N GLY A 412 15.36 -9.15 -20.89
CA GLY A 412 16.29 -8.89 -19.78
C GLY A 412 17.03 -7.53 -19.83
N THR A 413 16.96 -6.80 -20.95
CA THR A 413 17.78 -5.60 -21.22
C THR A 413 16.91 -4.34 -21.27
N TYR A 414 15.85 -4.36 -22.08
CA TYR A 414 14.90 -3.26 -22.26
C TYR A 414 13.53 -3.63 -21.69
N CYS A 415 13.03 -4.83 -21.97
CA CYS A 415 11.80 -5.40 -21.43
C CYS A 415 12.15 -6.38 -20.29
N LYS A 416 12.04 -5.90 -19.04
CA LYS A 416 12.53 -6.57 -17.83
C LYS A 416 11.39 -7.16 -17.00
N TYR A 417 11.10 -8.44 -17.22
CA TYR A 417 10.17 -9.23 -16.40
C TYR A 417 10.39 -10.73 -16.60
N SER A 418 9.86 -11.53 -15.70
CA SER A 418 9.82 -13.00 -15.72
C SER A 418 8.38 -13.50 -15.90
N SER A 419 8.19 -14.79 -16.16
CA SER A 419 6.84 -15.38 -16.18
C SER A 419 6.11 -15.25 -14.85
N SER A 420 6.82 -15.29 -13.71
CA SER A 420 6.27 -15.07 -12.36
C SER A 420 5.78 -13.65 -12.09
N ASP A 421 6.19 -12.67 -12.91
CA ASP A 421 5.72 -11.28 -12.79
C ASP A 421 4.33 -11.07 -13.39
N ILE A 422 3.81 -12.03 -14.17
CA ILE A 422 2.55 -11.91 -14.93
C ILE A 422 1.59 -13.05 -14.56
N THR A 423 0.47 -12.71 -13.92
CA THR A 423 -0.64 -13.62 -13.64
C THR A 423 -1.75 -13.42 -14.66
N TYR A 424 -2.27 -14.51 -15.25
CA TYR A 424 -3.47 -14.49 -16.10
C TYR A 424 -4.65 -15.10 -15.33
N GLN A 425 -5.85 -14.52 -15.48
CA GLN A 425 -7.10 -14.91 -14.80
C GLN A 425 -8.28 -14.95 -15.78
#